data_AF-A0A9E2GA22-F1
#
_entry.id   AF-A0A9E2GA22-F1
#
_cell.length_a   1.000
_cell.length_b   1.000
_cell.length_c   1.000
_cell.angle_alpha   90.00
_cell.angle_beta   90.00
_cell.angle_gamma   90.00
#
_symmetry.space_group_name_H-M   'P 1'
#
loop_
_entity.id
_entity.type
_entity.pdbx_description
1 polymer ?
#
loop_
_entity_poly.entity_id
_entity_poly.type
_entity_poly.pdbx_seq_one_letter_code
_entity_poly.pdbx_strand_id
1 'polypeptide(L)'
;MNKIIPLLKNELKIPSKSTLILSVSGGVDSMVMLSLLLQSTYNIVVVHFNHLKRDASVIEKDLVETFCQKNKIPFHYYTISVKNGNFHHQAHQMRFFYLNEVATLYKTPYILTAHHLDDLFENVLIKLTRGSNLLGYAGMQIIHSDHQFTYVKPLLYTSKQTIEEYASIHKVPFLSDESNEENFYLRNRYRHAIVPIMKQENDQLLEQIKLYHNQITNAFEFIRKTTKSLIKDDMIITIDQYKTYDDAIKDDMVAYLVEHHNLPLSNDVIHKIKKMLSSNRPNQVYKLNKEYAFIKAYDVAYIKKMSPIKPVKFKVKEGDNNLLNMAIFTFLLKSEAITEDFTKLCYNKLAFPLWIRHREDGDLLAFDYGHKKLKKLLIDLKIPYEERKNLWVLSDNNDQILWVEKYYRNQTLGDTNSLYFQLKEVKKHA
;
A
#
# COMPACT_ATOMS: atom_id res chain seq x y z
N MET A 1 -7.58 13.69 31.82
CA MET A 1 -8.90 13.35 31.24
C MET A 1 -9.56 14.49 30.48
N ASN A 2 -9.68 15.70 31.03
CA ASN A 2 -10.40 16.84 30.39
C ASN A 2 -9.85 17.30 29.02
N LYS A 3 -8.63 16.87 28.63
CA LYS A 3 -8.03 17.21 27.34
C LYS A 3 -8.47 16.29 26.20
N ILE A 4 -9.15 15.16 26.47
CA ILE A 4 -9.47 14.15 25.45
C ILE A 4 -10.52 14.65 24.45
N ILE A 5 -11.62 15.25 24.90
CA ILE A 5 -12.63 15.83 24.00
C ILE A 5 -12.04 17.01 23.18
N PRO A 6 -11.31 17.96 23.79
CA PRO A 6 -10.56 18.98 23.06
C PRO A 6 -9.57 18.42 22.04
N LEU A 7 -8.83 17.36 22.37
CA LEU A 7 -7.90 16.67 21.46
C LEU A 7 -8.63 16.20 20.20
N LEU A 8 -9.76 15.50 20.35
CA LEU A 8 -10.55 15.03 19.20
C LEU A 8 -11.04 16.19 18.32
N LYS A 9 -11.51 17.28 18.94
CA LYS A 9 -12.13 18.40 18.21
C LYS A 9 -11.11 19.36 17.58
N ASN A 10 -10.07 19.73 18.32
CA ASN A 10 -9.19 20.84 17.97
C ASN A 10 -7.92 20.36 17.27
N GLU A 11 -7.29 19.31 17.81
CA GLU A 11 -6.02 18.79 17.27
C GLU A 11 -6.29 17.80 16.13
N LEU A 12 -7.19 16.83 16.37
CA LEU A 12 -7.53 15.80 15.37
C LEU A 12 -8.61 16.26 14.38
N LYS A 13 -9.23 17.42 14.63
CA LYS A 13 -10.23 18.07 13.76
C LYS A 13 -11.41 17.17 13.39
N ILE A 14 -11.82 16.28 14.29
CA ILE A 14 -13.02 15.46 14.09
C ILE A 14 -14.25 16.38 14.19
N PRO A 15 -15.11 16.44 13.15
CA PRO A 15 -16.26 17.33 13.15
C PRO A 15 -17.22 17.06 14.31
N SER A 16 -17.69 18.11 14.97
CA SER A 16 -18.70 17.96 16.04
C SER A 16 -19.96 17.28 15.48
N LYS A 17 -20.61 16.45 16.31
CA LYS A 17 -21.77 15.62 15.92
C LYS A 17 -21.46 14.52 14.89
N SER A 18 -20.20 14.27 14.53
CA SER A 18 -19.82 13.05 13.82
C SER A 18 -20.18 11.80 14.63
N THR A 19 -20.50 10.73 13.92
CA THR A 19 -20.65 9.40 14.52
C THR A 19 -19.29 8.77 14.76
N LEU A 20 -19.07 8.20 15.95
CA LEU A 20 -17.83 7.53 16.32
C LEU A 20 -18.13 6.07 16.65
N ILE A 21 -17.41 5.15 16.00
CA ILE A 21 -17.49 3.72 16.29
C ILE A 21 -16.48 3.40 17.39
N LEU A 22 -16.93 2.98 18.57
CA LEU A 22 -16.06 2.63 19.71
C LEU A 22 -15.97 1.11 19.84
N SER A 23 -14.74 0.58 19.81
CA SER A 23 -14.48 -0.80 20.20
C SER A 23 -14.41 -0.91 21.72
N VAL A 24 -15.35 -1.64 22.33
CA VAL A 24 -15.48 -1.76 23.80
C VAL A 24 -15.37 -3.22 24.23
N SER A 25 -14.38 -3.53 25.07
CA SER A 25 -14.15 -4.89 25.59
C SER A 25 -14.87 -5.16 26.92
N GLY A 26 -15.31 -4.12 27.63
CA GLY A 26 -15.86 -4.26 29.00
C GLY A 26 -14.82 -4.08 30.09
N GLY A 27 -13.53 -4.07 29.75
CA GLY A 27 -12.44 -3.69 30.64
C GLY A 27 -12.38 -2.18 30.90
N VAL A 28 -11.68 -1.79 31.97
CA VAL A 28 -11.63 -0.41 32.50
C VAL A 28 -11.30 0.64 31.43
N ASP A 29 -10.31 0.38 30.56
CA ASP A 29 -9.85 1.37 29.57
C ASP A 29 -10.95 1.73 28.58
N SER A 30 -11.64 0.70 28.07
CA SER A 30 -12.69 0.86 27.09
C SER A 30 -13.97 1.45 27.67
N MET A 31 -14.31 1.09 28.91
CA MET A 31 -15.46 1.64 29.61
C MET A 31 -15.24 3.09 30.02
N VAL A 32 -14.02 3.46 30.41
CA VAL A 32 -13.65 4.86 30.68
C VAL A 32 -13.69 5.70 29.41
N MET A 33 -13.15 5.19 28.29
CA MET A 33 -13.24 5.87 26.99
C MET A 33 -14.71 6.12 26.61
N LEU A 34 -15.57 5.10 26.74
CA LEU A 34 -16.99 5.21 26.48
C LEU A 34 -17.66 6.23 27.39
N SER A 35 -17.42 6.16 28.71
CA SER A 35 -17.97 7.08 29.71
C SER A 35 -17.57 8.53 29.45
N LEU A 36 -16.30 8.79 29.10
CA LEU A 36 -15.82 10.12 28.74
C LEU A 36 -16.50 10.67 27.49
N LEU A 37 -16.62 9.86 26.44
CA LEU A 37 -17.15 10.32 25.16
C LEU A 37 -18.67 10.53 25.18
N LEU A 38 -19.39 9.94 26.14
CA LEU A 38 -20.79 10.28 26.40
C LEU A 38 -21.01 11.72 26.87
N GLN A 39 -19.98 12.37 27.42
CA GLN A 39 -20.03 13.77 27.82
C GLN A 39 -19.79 14.74 26.64
N SER A 40 -19.57 14.20 25.44
CA SER A 40 -19.27 14.99 24.23
C SER A 40 -20.50 15.22 23.37
N THR A 41 -20.32 15.99 22.29
CA THR A 41 -21.37 16.21 21.27
C THR A 41 -21.39 15.14 20.16
N TYR A 42 -20.56 14.09 20.26
CA TYR A 42 -20.46 13.06 19.23
C TYR A 42 -21.59 12.03 19.36
N ASN A 43 -22.01 11.46 18.24
CA ASN A 43 -22.93 10.32 18.25
C ASN A 43 -22.11 9.04 18.44
N ILE A 44 -22.38 8.28 19.48
CA ILE A 44 -21.58 7.10 19.82
C ILE A 44 -22.28 5.84 19.32
N VAL A 45 -21.51 4.94 18.72
CA VAL A 45 -21.94 3.58 18.38
C VAL A 45 -20.91 2.62 18.97
N VAL A 46 -21.37 1.60 19.69
CA VAL A 46 -20.48 0.64 20.37
C VAL A 46 -20.44 -0.67 19.61
N VAL A 47 -19.23 -1.22 19.48
CA VAL A 47 -18.99 -2.57 18.94
C VAL A 47 -18.22 -3.39 19.97
N HIS A 48 -18.79 -4.53 20.36
CA HIS A 48 -18.19 -5.49 21.28
C HIS A 48 -17.93 -6.83 20.58
N PHE A 49 -16.83 -7.47 20.96
CA PHE A 49 -16.36 -8.71 20.36
C PHE A 49 -16.24 -9.82 21.40
N ASN A 50 -16.94 -10.93 21.18
CA ASN A 50 -16.76 -12.14 21.97
C ASN A 50 -15.84 -13.13 21.22
N HIS A 51 -14.73 -13.50 21.84
CA HIS A 51 -13.75 -14.44 21.28
C HIS A 51 -14.03 -15.92 21.57
N LEU A 52 -15.17 -16.24 22.19
CA LEU A 52 -15.65 -17.58 22.56
C LEU A 52 -14.67 -18.40 23.41
N LYS A 53 -13.85 -17.74 24.23
CA LYS A 53 -12.80 -18.43 25.01
C LYS A 53 -13.21 -18.81 26.43
N ARG A 54 -14.22 -18.15 27.02
CA ARG A 54 -14.61 -18.33 28.43
C ARG A 54 -16.09 -18.02 28.66
N ASP A 55 -16.65 -18.57 29.72
CA ASP A 55 -17.99 -18.21 30.23
C ASP A 55 -18.08 -16.74 30.68
N ALA A 56 -16.95 -16.14 31.08
CA ALA A 56 -16.84 -14.71 31.41
C ALA A 56 -17.26 -13.77 30.26
N SER A 57 -17.23 -14.23 29.01
CA SER A 57 -17.62 -13.44 27.84
C SER A 57 -19.11 -13.09 27.83
N VAL A 58 -19.95 -13.85 28.55
CA VAL A 58 -21.38 -13.54 28.72
C VAL A 58 -21.55 -12.34 29.64
N ILE A 59 -20.81 -12.30 30.75
CA ILE A 59 -20.86 -11.21 31.73
C ILE A 59 -20.32 -9.91 31.13
N GLU A 60 -19.24 -10.00 30.33
CA GLU A 60 -18.70 -8.85 29.59
C GLU A 60 -19.71 -8.26 28.61
N LYS A 61 -20.37 -9.12 27.82
CA LYS A 61 -21.45 -8.69 26.93
C LYS A 61 -22.55 -8.00 27.70
N ASP A 62 -23.06 -8.63 28.76
CA ASP A 62 -24.20 -8.13 29.52
C ASP A 62 -23.89 -6.78 30.18
N LEU A 63 -22.67 -6.58 30.69
CA LEU A 63 -22.22 -5.29 31.21
C LEU A 63 -22.28 -4.20 30.14
N VAL A 64 -21.65 -4.44 28.99
CA VAL A 64 -21.55 -3.42 27.92
C VAL A 64 -22.91 -3.15 27.29
N GLU A 65 -23.70 -4.20 27.04
CA GLU A 65 -25.05 -4.11 26.50
C GLU A 65 -25.97 -3.32 27.44
N THR A 66 -25.99 -3.66 28.73
CA THR A 66 -26.78 -2.93 29.74
C THR A 66 -26.36 -1.46 29.82
N PHE A 67 -25.06 -1.19 29.79
CA PHE A 67 -24.55 0.18 29.79
C PHE A 67 -25.00 0.95 28.54
N CYS A 68 -24.94 0.33 27.36
CA CYS A 68 -25.40 0.95 26.11
C CYS A 68 -26.91 1.20 26.11
N GLN A 69 -27.71 0.23 26.56
CA GLN A 69 -29.17 0.37 26.67
C GLN A 69 -29.56 1.52 27.60
N LYS A 70 -28.96 1.60 28.79
CA LYS A 70 -29.21 2.67 29.77
C LYS A 70 -28.94 4.07 29.20
N ASN A 71 -27.91 4.18 28.36
CA ASN A 71 -27.48 5.44 27.74
C ASN A 71 -28.02 5.64 26.32
N LYS A 72 -28.92 4.78 25.84
CA LYS A 72 -29.53 4.82 24.48
C LYS A 72 -28.49 4.83 23.35
N ILE A 73 -27.45 4.02 23.49
CA ILE A 73 -26.35 3.89 22.53
C ILE A 73 -26.60 2.68 21.62
N PRO A 74 -26.53 2.82 20.28
CA PRO A 74 -26.53 1.67 19.38
C PRO A 74 -25.38 0.69 19.70
N PHE A 75 -25.73 -0.58 19.87
CA PHE A 75 -24.82 -1.64 20.29
C PHE A 75 -24.76 -2.74 19.22
N HIS A 76 -23.55 -3.07 18.77
CA HIS A 76 -23.27 -4.17 17.85
C HIS A 76 -22.41 -5.22 18.54
N TYR A 77 -22.83 -6.47 18.45
CA TYR A 77 -22.17 -7.59 19.07
C TYR A 77 -21.78 -8.61 18.01
N TYR A 78 -20.50 -8.97 17.98
CA TYR A 78 -19.98 -9.97 17.06
C TYR A 78 -19.21 -11.06 17.78
N THR A 79 -19.42 -12.28 17.31
CA THR A 79 -18.71 -13.46 17.79
C THR A 79 -17.58 -13.80 16.83
N ILE A 80 -16.36 -13.89 17.35
CA ILE A 80 -15.15 -14.19 16.58
C ILE A 80 -14.75 -15.63 16.88
N SER A 81 -15.05 -16.52 15.93
CA SER A 81 -14.55 -17.89 15.90
C SER A 81 -13.41 -17.99 14.89
N VAL A 82 -12.27 -18.52 15.32
CA VAL A 82 -11.12 -18.73 14.44
C VAL A 82 -10.91 -20.22 14.22
N LYS A 83 -10.92 -20.67 12.96
CA LYS A 83 -10.71 -22.07 12.57
C LYS A 83 -9.25 -22.27 12.14
N ASN A 84 -8.41 -22.84 13.02
CA ASN A 84 -7.01 -23.23 12.81
C ASN A 84 -6.03 -22.13 12.30
N GLY A 85 -4.82 -22.08 12.88
CA GLY A 85 -3.75 -21.13 12.52
C GLY A 85 -3.47 -20.07 13.60
N ASN A 86 -2.76 -18.99 13.25
CA ASN A 86 -2.41 -17.91 14.18
C ASN A 86 -3.67 -17.14 14.62
N PHE A 87 -4.32 -17.65 15.67
CA PHE A 87 -5.60 -17.20 16.21
C PHE A 87 -5.68 -15.67 16.31
N HIS A 88 -4.60 -15.04 16.77
CA HIS A 88 -4.59 -13.62 17.08
C HIS A 88 -4.55 -12.73 15.85
N HIS A 89 -3.78 -13.10 14.83
CA HIS A 89 -3.76 -12.34 13.58
C HIS A 89 -5.13 -12.40 12.92
N GLN A 90 -5.74 -13.59 12.88
CA GLN A 90 -7.09 -13.78 12.32
C GLN A 90 -8.16 -13.06 13.15
N ALA A 91 -8.13 -13.17 14.48
CA ALA A 91 -9.07 -12.46 15.36
C ALA A 91 -8.91 -10.94 15.27
N HIS A 92 -7.69 -10.42 15.14
CA HIS A 92 -7.44 -9.02 14.90
C HIS A 92 -8.02 -8.59 13.55
N GLN A 93 -7.74 -9.31 12.47
CA GLN A 93 -8.31 -9.04 11.15
C GLN A 93 -9.84 -9.05 11.16
N MET A 94 -10.46 -10.01 11.84
CA MET A 94 -11.92 -10.08 11.98
C MET A 94 -12.49 -8.88 12.76
N ARG A 95 -11.83 -8.43 13.84
CA ARG A 95 -12.26 -7.21 14.55
C ARG A 95 -12.24 -6.00 13.62
N PHE A 96 -11.17 -5.82 12.86
CA PHE A 96 -11.05 -4.71 11.90
C PHE A 96 -12.12 -4.80 10.81
N PHE A 97 -12.36 -6.00 10.27
CA PHE A 97 -13.43 -6.24 9.30
C PHE A 97 -14.79 -5.78 9.84
N TYR A 98 -15.20 -6.26 11.02
CA TYR A 98 -16.50 -5.88 11.59
C TYR A 98 -16.58 -4.41 12.00
N LEU A 99 -15.49 -3.82 12.51
CA LEU A 99 -15.45 -2.38 12.79
C LEU A 99 -15.69 -1.57 11.51
N ASN A 100 -15.10 -1.99 10.39
CA ASN A 100 -15.24 -1.31 9.10
C ASN A 100 -16.65 -1.49 8.51
N GLU A 101 -17.24 -2.67 8.65
CA GLU A 101 -18.64 -2.92 8.27
C GLU A 101 -19.60 -1.99 9.03
N VAL A 102 -19.43 -1.88 10.36
CA VAL A 102 -20.25 -0.97 11.18
C VAL A 102 -19.97 0.49 10.80
N ALA A 103 -18.71 0.89 10.63
CA ALA A 103 -18.37 2.24 10.20
C ALA A 103 -19.01 2.61 8.84
N THR A 104 -19.04 1.66 7.90
CA THR A 104 -19.74 1.80 6.61
C THR A 104 -21.24 1.97 6.79
N LEU A 105 -21.87 1.13 7.62
CA LEU A 105 -23.30 1.19 7.93
C LEU A 105 -23.72 2.56 8.46
N TYR A 106 -22.91 3.14 9.36
CA TYR A 106 -23.16 4.44 9.97
C TYR A 106 -22.56 5.62 9.18
N LYS A 107 -21.98 5.36 8.01
CA LYS A 107 -21.40 6.37 7.11
C LYS A 107 -20.40 7.29 7.82
N THR A 108 -19.54 6.71 8.64
CA THR A 108 -18.48 7.44 9.35
C THR A 108 -17.12 6.81 9.08
N PRO A 109 -16.06 7.61 8.92
CA PRO A 109 -14.71 7.09 8.83
C PRO A 109 -14.09 6.83 10.21
N TYR A 110 -14.69 7.29 11.31
CA TYR A 110 -14.00 7.35 12.61
C TYR A 110 -14.24 6.11 13.48
N ILE A 111 -13.16 5.39 13.77
CA ILE A 111 -13.15 4.19 14.62
C ILE A 111 -12.19 4.42 15.80
N LEU A 112 -12.65 4.23 17.03
CA LEU A 112 -11.92 4.54 18.25
C LEU A 112 -11.59 3.28 19.05
N THR A 113 -10.38 3.23 19.60
CA THR A 113 -9.92 2.16 20.49
C THR A 113 -9.26 2.75 21.75
N ALA A 114 -9.39 2.05 22.87
CA ALA A 114 -8.99 2.54 24.19
C ALA A 114 -7.51 2.29 24.55
N HIS A 115 -6.64 2.23 23.56
CA HIS A 115 -5.22 2.06 23.81
C HIS A 115 -4.63 3.28 24.53
N HIS A 116 -3.75 3.02 25.51
CA HIS A 116 -3.24 4.03 26.44
C HIS A 116 -1.70 4.15 26.44
N LEU A 117 -1.14 4.98 27.33
CA LEU A 117 0.30 5.30 27.34
C LEU A 117 1.17 4.10 27.73
N ASP A 118 0.72 3.26 28.67
CA ASP A 118 1.43 2.02 29.00
C ASP A 118 1.44 1.02 27.82
N ASP A 119 0.33 0.94 27.05
CA ASP A 119 0.29 0.13 25.83
C ASP A 119 1.26 0.67 24.76
N LEU A 120 1.41 2.00 24.66
CA LEU A 120 2.41 2.62 23.78
C LEU A 120 3.81 2.21 24.20
N PHE A 121 4.11 2.26 25.51
CA PHE A 121 5.41 1.86 26.04
C PHE A 121 5.74 0.41 25.72
N GLU A 122 4.80 -0.52 25.99
CA GLU A 122 4.95 -1.92 25.60
C GLU A 122 5.21 -2.07 24.10
N ASN A 123 4.48 -1.32 23.27
CA ASN A 123 4.64 -1.38 21.82
C ASN A 123 6.02 -0.90 21.37
N VAL A 124 6.54 0.20 21.95
CA VAL A 124 7.89 0.69 21.70
C VAL A 124 8.93 -0.38 22.03
N LEU A 125 8.86 -1.00 23.21
CA LEU A 125 9.80 -2.05 23.61
C LEU A 125 9.76 -3.27 22.68
N ILE A 126 8.56 -3.72 22.31
CA ILE A 126 8.39 -4.84 21.37
C ILE A 126 8.99 -4.50 20.00
N LYS A 127 8.82 -3.26 19.53
CA LYS A 127 9.33 -2.79 18.23
C LYS A 127 10.84 -2.63 18.23
N LEU A 128 11.43 -2.17 19.33
CA LEU A 128 12.88 -2.12 19.53
C LEU A 128 13.49 -3.52 19.45
N THR A 129 12.91 -4.51 20.16
CA THR A 129 13.42 -5.88 20.18
C THR A 129 13.27 -6.62 18.86
N ARG A 130 12.16 -6.41 18.13
CA ARG A 130 11.92 -7.08 16.84
C ARG A 130 12.60 -6.39 15.65
N GLY A 131 13.02 -5.14 15.82
CA GLY A 131 13.38 -4.26 14.72
C GLY A 131 12.17 -3.67 14.00
N SER A 132 12.27 -2.43 13.56
CA SER A 132 11.23 -1.74 12.81
C SER A 132 11.82 -0.63 11.93
N ASN A 133 10.96 0.13 11.24
CA ASN A 133 11.35 1.39 10.60
C ASN A 133 11.25 2.54 11.62
N LEU A 134 11.69 3.74 11.22
CA LEU A 134 11.72 4.90 12.12
C LEU A 134 10.37 5.18 12.79
N LEU A 135 9.28 5.25 12.01
CA LEU A 135 7.93 5.43 12.56
C LEU A 135 7.51 4.28 13.47
N GLY A 136 7.86 3.04 13.11
CA GLY A 136 7.58 1.86 13.91
C GLY A 136 8.26 1.87 15.27
N TYR A 137 9.44 2.49 15.39
CA TYR A 137 10.12 2.70 16.68
C TYR A 137 9.47 3.76 17.55
N ALA A 138 8.70 4.69 16.99
CA ALA A 138 7.83 5.57 17.77
C ALA A 138 6.68 4.79 18.43
N GLY A 139 6.41 3.55 18.00
CA GLY A 139 5.30 2.74 18.49
C GLY A 139 3.99 3.10 17.78
N MET A 140 2.87 2.88 18.47
CA MET A 140 1.56 3.07 17.88
C MET A 140 1.18 4.56 17.80
N GLN A 141 0.63 4.96 16.65
CA GLN A 141 0.25 6.35 16.39
C GLN A 141 -1.16 6.66 16.91
N ILE A 142 -1.38 7.93 17.29
CA ILE A 142 -2.67 8.43 17.78
C ILE A 142 -3.76 8.29 16.72
N ILE A 143 -3.39 8.60 15.48
CA ILE A 143 -4.20 8.41 14.29
C ILE A 143 -3.48 7.44 13.36
N HIS A 144 -4.26 6.52 12.79
CA HIS A 144 -3.85 5.76 11.62
C HIS A 144 -5.03 5.72 10.66
N SER A 145 -4.82 6.13 9.41
CA SER A 145 -5.85 6.09 8.38
C SER A 145 -5.47 5.09 7.29
N ASP A 146 -6.45 4.33 6.83
CA ASP A 146 -6.39 3.66 5.53
C ASP A 146 -7.19 4.50 4.50
N HIS A 147 -7.44 3.96 3.30
CA HIS A 147 -8.14 4.69 2.23
C HIS A 147 -9.59 5.07 2.57
N GLN A 148 -10.22 4.44 3.57
CA GLN A 148 -11.64 4.63 3.91
C GLN A 148 -11.89 5.03 5.36
N PHE A 149 -11.08 4.52 6.30
CA PHE A 149 -11.30 4.66 7.73
C PHE A 149 -10.12 5.31 8.43
N THR A 150 -10.41 5.97 9.55
CA THR A 150 -9.48 6.64 10.44
C THR A 150 -9.62 6.05 11.84
N TYR A 151 -8.61 5.32 12.26
CA TYR A 151 -8.50 4.72 13.58
C TYR A 151 -7.85 5.70 14.55
N VAL A 152 -8.54 5.98 15.65
CA VAL A 152 -8.13 6.97 16.65
C VAL A 152 -7.92 6.28 18.01
N LYS A 153 -6.87 6.68 18.73
CA LYS A 153 -6.56 6.21 20.09
C LYS A 153 -6.62 7.40 21.07
N PRO A 154 -7.82 7.82 21.52
CA PRO A 154 -7.97 9.04 22.31
C PRO A 154 -7.20 9.02 23.64
N LEU A 155 -6.98 7.82 24.19
CA LEU A 155 -6.28 7.62 25.46
C LEU A 155 -4.76 7.45 25.31
N LEU A 156 -4.19 7.55 24.10
CA LEU A 156 -2.78 7.20 23.83
C LEU A 156 -1.78 7.87 24.78
N TYR A 157 -2.05 9.11 25.19
CA TYR A 157 -1.18 9.89 26.09
C TYR A 157 -1.69 9.93 27.54
N THR A 158 -2.58 9.01 27.92
CA THR A 158 -3.12 8.88 29.28
C THR A 158 -2.55 7.61 29.91
N SER A 159 -2.05 7.69 31.14
CA SER A 159 -1.53 6.51 31.86
C SER A 159 -2.67 5.61 32.33
N LYS A 160 -2.37 4.33 32.51
CA LYS A 160 -3.30 3.36 33.11
C LYS A 160 -3.82 3.81 34.47
N GLN A 161 -2.93 4.34 35.30
CA GLN A 161 -3.28 4.86 36.62
C GLN A 161 -4.34 5.99 36.53
N THR A 162 -4.17 6.96 35.64
CA THR A 162 -5.14 8.04 35.46
C THR A 162 -6.50 7.53 34.94
N ILE A 163 -6.49 6.45 34.15
CA ILE A 163 -7.72 5.79 33.69
C ILE A 163 -8.45 5.15 34.87
N GLU A 164 -7.74 4.42 35.72
CA GLU A 164 -8.29 3.76 36.92
C GLU A 164 -8.83 4.78 37.94
N GLU A 165 -8.09 5.87 38.17
CA GLU A 165 -8.53 6.99 39.01
C GLU A 165 -9.83 7.59 38.49
N TYR A 166 -9.93 7.83 37.18
CA TYR A 166 -11.16 8.33 36.57
C TYR A 166 -12.33 7.35 36.76
N ALA A 167 -12.09 6.06 36.54
CA ALA A 167 -13.10 5.01 36.71
C ALA A 167 -13.64 5.00 38.14
N SER A 168 -12.76 5.11 39.13
CA SER A 168 -13.10 5.18 40.55
C SER A 168 -13.93 6.42 40.89
N ILE A 169 -13.46 7.61 40.49
CA ILE A 169 -14.14 8.90 40.77
C ILE A 169 -15.54 8.94 40.15
N HIS A 170 -15.68 8.48 38.90
CA HIS A 170 -16.94 8.55 38.16
C HIS A 170 -17.79 7.28 38.30
N LYS A 171 -17.34 6.32 39.12
CA LYS A 171 -18.01 5.03 39.34
C LYS A 171 -18.35 4.32 38.02
N VAL A 172 -17.42 4.33 37.09
CA VAL A 172 -17.58 3.66 35.79
C VAL A 172 -17.60 2.16 36.04
N PRO A 173 -18.65 1.43 35.60
CA PRO A 173 -18.67 -0.01 35.77
C PRO A 173 -17.75 -0.66 34.73
N PHE A 174 -16.90 -1.57 35.18
CA PHE A 174 -16.00 -2.36 34.33
C PHE A 174 -15.77 -3.73 34.97
N LEU A 175 -15.32 -4.69 34.16
CA LEU A 175 -14.85 -5.98 34.65
C LEU A 175 -13.32 -5.99 34.75
N SER A 176 -12.82 -6.59 35.82
CA SER A 176 -11.40 -6.85 36.00
C SER A 176 -10.97 -7.95 35.04
N ASP A 177 -10.08 -7.61 34.11
CA ASP A 177 -9.68 -8.51 33.03
C ASP A 177 -8.64 -9.53 33.55
N GLU A 178 -9.04 -10.78 33.79
CA GLU A 178 -8.11 -11.90 33.95
C GLU A 178 -7.81 -12.47 32.56
N SER A 179 -6.68 -12.09 31.97
CA SER A 179 -6.24 -12.62 30.67
C SER A 179 -5.14 -13.67 30.85
N ASN A 180 -5.24 -14.80 30.13
CA ASN A 180 -4.22 -15.83 29.81
C ASN A 180 -4.71 -16.50 28.49
N GLU A 181 -3.95 -16.96 27.47
CA GLU A 181 -2.51 -17.18 27.23
C GLU A 181 -2.21 -17.23 25.69
N GLU A 182 -0.91 -17.37 25.35
CA GLU A 182 -0.22 -17.62 24.05
C GLU A 182 0.46 -16.45 23.30
N ASN A 183 -0.20 -15.53 22.57
CA ASN A 183 0.49 -14.25 22.21
C ASN A 183 0.64 -13.29 23.41
N PHE A 184 -0.04 -13.67 24.50
CA PHE A 184 0.19 -13.23 25.85
C PHE A 184 1.69 -13.29 26.19
N TYR A 185 2.44 -14.34 25.80
CA TYR A 185 3.83 -14.48 26.27
C TYR A 185 4.71 -13.26 26.03
N LEU A 186 4.81 -12.69 24.82
CA LEU A 186 5.73 -11.56 24.65
C LEU A 186 5.20 -10.28 25.32
N ARG A 187 3.97 -9.86 24.98
CA ARG A 187 3.42 -8.60 25.49
C ARG A 187 3.19 -8.64 27.00
N ASN A 188 2.69 -9.76 27.53
CA ASN A 188 2.53 -9.94 28.97
C ASN A 188 3.85 -10.13 29.69
N ARG A 189 4.88 -10.74 29.07
CA ARG A 189 6.23 -10.66 29.63
C ARG A 189 6.72 -9.22 29.72
N TYR A 190 6.52 -8.40 28.69
CA TYR A 190 6.86 -6.96 28.80
C TYR A 190 6.05 -6.30 29.91
N ARG A 191 4.72 -6.45 29.91
CA ARG A 191 3.81 -5.82 30.88
C ARG A 191 4.05 -6.20 32.34
N HIS A 192 4.28 -7.49 32.62
CA HIS A 192 4.39 -7.98 34.00
C HIS A 192 5.84 -8.14 34.48
N ALA A 193 6.81 -8.32 33.59
CA ALA A 193 8.21 -8.53 33.98
C ALA A 193 9.13 -7.35 33.68
N ILE A 194 8.97 -6.66 32.54
CA ILE A 194 9.95 -5.65 32.10
C ILE A 194 9.51 -4.22 32.45
N VAL A 195 8.28 -3.86 32.07
CA VAL A 195 7.69 -2.54 32.32
C VAL A 195 7.71 -2.17 33.82
N PRO A 196 7.37 -3.07 34.76
CA PRO A 196 7.38 -2.72 36.18
C PRO A 196 8.80 -2.41 36.69
N ILE A 197 9.80 -3.18 36.28
CA ILE A 197 11.20 -2.95 36.64
C ILE A 197 11.66 -1.60 36.09
N MET A 198 11.39 -1.29 34.83
CA MET A 198 11.78 0.01 34.26
C MET A 198 11.09 1.19 34.96
N LYS A 199 9.82 1.04 35.38
CA LYS A 199 9.11 2.08 36.14
C LYS A 199 9.74 2.33 37.52
N GLN A 200 10.35 1.32 38.15
CA GLN A 200 11.06 1.49 39.41
C GLN A 200 12.33 2.35 39.27
N GLU A 201 12.94 2.35 38.07
CA GLU A 201 14.13 3.18 37.80
C GLU A 201 13.79 4.67 37.63
N ASN A 202 12.55 5.00 37.23
CA ASN A 202 12.14 6.38 36.98
C ASN A 202 10.62 6.55 37.07
N ASP A 203 10.16 7.28 38.09
CA ASP A 203 8.74 7.62 38.28
C ASP A 203 8.14 8.43 37.12
N GLN A 204 8.97 9.16 36.37
CA GLN A 204 8.57 9.95 35.20
C GLN A 204 8.71 9.18 33.87
N LEU A 205 8.97 7.87 33.91
CA LEU A 205 9.26 7.07 32.71
C LEU A 205 8.18 7.22 31.64
N LEU A 206 6.90 7.19 31.99
CA LEU A 206 5.81 7.30 31.01
C LEU A 206 5.81 8.65 30.28
N GLU A 207 6.15 9.75 30.96
CA GLU A 207 6.31 11.06 30.31
C GLU A 207 7.55 11.07 29.39
N GLN A 208 8.64 10.42 29.78
CA GLN A 208 9.82 10.27 28.91
C GLN A 208 9.50 9.44 27.66
N ILE A 209 8.70 8.38 27.78
CA ILE A 209 8.25 7.58 26.63
C ILE A 209 7.36 8.40 25.70
N LYS A 210 6.48 9.24 26.25
CA LYS A 210 5.68 10.16 25.44
C LYS A 210 6.53 11.19 24.69
N LEU A 211 7.55 11.76 25.35
CA LEU A 211 8.51 12.66 24.69
C LEU A 211 9.27 11.95 23.58
N TYR A 212 9.80 10.75 23.85
CA TYR A 212 10.46 9.90 22.87
C TYR A 212 9.56 9.61 21.66
N HIS A 213 8.32 9.17 21.90
CA HIS A 213 7.32 8.94 20.84
C HIS A 213 7.13 10.18 19.97
N ASN A 214 6.87 11.34 20.59
CA ASN A 214 6.64 12.59 19.86
C ASN A 214 7.87 13.03 19.05
N GLN A 215 9.09 12.90 19.60
CA GLN A 215 10.31 13.27 18.90
C GLN A 215 10.54 12.41 17.65
N ILE A 216 10.39 11.09 17.77
CA ILE A 216 10.56 10.18 16.63
C ILE A 216 9.45 10.39 15.59
N THR A 217 8.20 10.55 16.03
CA THR A 217 7.07 10.87 15.13
C THR A 217 7.32 12.17 14.38
N ASN A 218 7.71 13.25 15.07
CA ASN A 218 7.99 14.55 14.43
C ASN A 218 9.16 14.47 13.43
N ALA A 219 10.23 13.74 13.78
CA ALA A 219 11.36 13.52 12.88
C ALA A 219 10.91 12.75 11.62
N PHE A 220 10.12 11.69 11.80
CA PHE A 220 9.55 10.95 10.68
C PHE A 220 8.62 11.81 9.82
N GLU A 221 7.74 12.61 10.42
CA GLU A 221 6.84 13.51 9.69
C GLU A 221 7.61 14.53 8.85
N PHE A 222 8.71 15.08 9.38
CA PHE A 222 9.59 15.96 8.62
C PHE A 222 10.24 15.24 7.43
N ILE A 223 10.77 14.04 7.64
CA ILE A 223 11.34 13.19 6.57
C ILE A 223 10.27 12.91 5.52
N ARG A 224 9.09 12.43 5.92
CA ARG A 224 7.98 12.08 5.03
C ARG A 224 7.46 13.28 4.26
N LYS A 225 7.35 14.44 4.89
CA LYS A 225 6.96 15.69 4.23
C LYS A 225 7.99 16.07 3.16
N THR A 226 9.27 15.94 3.48
CA THR A 226 10.36 16.19 2.53
C THR A 226 10.30 15.22 1.35
N THR A 227 10.20 13.91 1.61
CA THR A 227 10.01 12.87 0.59
C THR A 227 8.86 13.18 -0.35
N LYS A 228 7.68 13.53 0.18
CA LYS A 228 6.49 13.91 -0.60
C LYS A 228 6.70 15.17 -1.46
N SER A 229 7.55 16.09 -1.03
CA SER A 229 7.87 17.28 -1.83
C SER A 229 8.84 16.98 -2.98
N LEU A 230 9.66 15.94 -2.84
CA LEU A 230 10.67 15.53 -3.82
C LEU A 230 10.11 14.56 -4.87
N ILE A 231 9.21 13.66 -4.45
CA ILE A 231 8.49 12.75 -5.32
C ILE A 231 7.20 13.46 -5.75
N LYS A 232 7.13 13.86 -7.01
CA LYS A 232 5.92 14.45 -7.61
C LYS A 232 4.79 13.41 -7.64
N ASP A 233 3.58 13.85 -8.03
CA ASP A 233 2.38 13.00 -8.05
C ASP A 233 2.48 11.74 -8.94
N ASP A 234 3.51 11.65 -9.80
CA ASP A 234 3.76 10.49 -10.67
C ASP A 234 4.36 9.28 -9.94
N MET A 235 4.73 9.41 -8.65
CA MET A 235 5.37 8.35 -7.85
C MET A 235 6.69 7.86 -8.47
N ILE A 236 7.42 8.75 -9.15
CA ILE A 236 8.69 8.45 -9.80
C ILE A 236 9.86 9.02 -8.99
N ILE A 237 10.87 8.19 -8.78
CA ILE A 237 12.17 8.58 -8.24
C ILE A 237 13.11 8.89 -9.39
N THR A 238 13.64 10.12 -9.44
CA THR A 238 14.75 10.45 -10.34
C THR A 238 16.08 9.99 -9.73
N ILE A 239 16.82 9.12 -10.42
CA ILE A 239 18.00 8.43 -9.87
C ILE A 239 19.14 9.39 -9.53
N ASP A 240 19.39 10.39 -10.37
CA ASP A 240 20.50 11.33 -10.13
C ASP A 240 20.23 12.23 -8.92
N GLN A 241 18.99 12.71 -8.78
CA GLN A 241 18.56 13.42 -7.58
C GLN A 241 18.60 12.52 -6.35
N TYR A 242 18.08 11.28 -6.45
CA TYR A 242 18.09 10.30 -5.38
C TYR A 242 19.48 10.10 -4.77
N LYS A 243 20.52 10.01 -5.61
CA LYS A 243 21.91 9.82 -5.14
C LYS A 243 22.40 10.97 -4.26
N THR A 244 21.91 12.19 -4.47
CA THR A 244 22.33 13.39 -3.73
C THR A 244 21.69 13.53 -2.35
N TYR A 245 20.56 12.86 -2.10
CA TYR A 245 19.86 12.98 -0.82
C TYR A 245 20.50 12.19 0.32
N ASP A 246 20.20 12.56 1.55
CA ASP A 246 20.64 11.84 2.74
C ASP A 246 19.96 10.47 2.86
N ASP A 247 20.58 9.55 3.59
CA ASP A 247 20.10 8.17 3.74
C ASP A 247 18.69 8.09 4.31
N ALA A 248 18.32 8.97 5.25
CA ALA A 248 16.98 9.00 5.83
C ALA A 248 15.90 9.29 4.77
N ILE A 249 16.17 10.24 3.85
CA ILE A 249 15.28 10.56 2.73
C ILE A 249 15.28 9.42 1.72
N LYS A 250 16.46 8.88 1.38
CA LYS A 250 16.58 7.74 0.45
C LYS A 250 15.78 6.52 0.89
N ASP A 251 15.86 6.19 2.17
CA ASP A 251 15.13 5.05 2.76
C ASP A 251 13.62 5.33 2.75
N ASP A 252 13.20 6.54 3.12
CA ASP A 252 11.78 6.92 3.11
C ASP A 252 11.18 7.07 1.71
N MET A 253 11.94 7.49 0.69
CA MET A 253 11.49 7.49 -0.71
C MET A 253 11.10 6.08 -1.18
N VAL A 254 11.91 5.08 -0.85
CA VAL A 254 11.59 3.67 -1.14
C VAL A 254 10.37 3.24 -0.34
N ALA A 255 10.32 3.56 0.95
CA ALA A 255 9.20 3.20 1.81
C ALA A 255 7.88 3.80 1.31
N TYR A 256 7.90 5.08 0.94
CA TYR A 256 6.73 5.83 0.48
C TYR A 256 6.14 5.22 -0.80
N LEU A 257 6.96 4.88 -1.78
CA LEU A 257 6.50 4.19 -2.99
C LEU A 257 5.84 2.85 -2.66
N VAL A 258 6.48 2.03 -1.82
CA VAL A 258 5.96 0.69 -1.47
C VAL A 258 4.65 0.79 -0.68
N GLU A 259 4.58 1.72 0.28
CA GLU A 259 3.38 2.00 1.08
C GLU A 259 2.22 2.52 0.22
N HIS A 260 2.50 3.36 -0.78
CA HIS A 260 1.46 3.87 -1.70
C HIS A 260 0.72 2.75 -2.44
N HIS A 261 1.40 1.63 -2.70
CA HIS A 261 0.80 0.42 -3.31
C HIS A 261 0.24 -0.59 -2.29
N ASN A 262 0.15 -0.22 -1.00
CA ASN A 262 -0.28 -1.09 0.10
C ASN A 262 0.52 -2.39 0.20
N LEU A 263 1.83 -2.34 -0.10
CA LEU A 263 2.71 -3.51 -0.09
C LEU A 263 3.47 -3.62 1.23
N PRO A 264 3.73 -4.85 1.74
CA PRO A 264 4.50 -5.04 2.96
C PRO A 264 5.96 -4.63 2.73
N LEU A 265 6.51 -3.90 3.71
CA LEU A 265 7.88 -3.40 3.67
C LEU A 265 8.70 -3.93 4.85
N SER A 266 9.94 -4.33 4.57
CA SER A 266 10.94 -4.67 5.59
C SER A 266 12.23 -3.89 5.36
N ASN A 267 13.05 -3.74 6.41
CA ASN A 267 14.34 -3.06 6.30
C ASN A 267 15.27 -3.74 5.29
N ASP A 268 15.20 -5.07 5.16
CA ASP A 268 15.95 -5.83 4.15
C ASP A 268 15.52 -5.46 2.72
N VAL A 269 14.22 -5.30 2.48
CA VAL A 269 13.69 -4.84 1.19
C VAL A 269 14.18 -3.43 0.87
N ILE A 270 14.11 -2.49 1.83
CA ILE A 270 14.62 -1.12 1.65
C ILE A 270 16.10 -1.16 1.28
N HIS A 271 16.91 -1.91 2.03
CA HIS A 271 18.35 -2.02 1.80
C HIS A 271 18.67 -2.58 0.40
N LYS A 272 17.99 -3.65 -0.02
CA LYS A 272 18.16 -4.25 -1.35
C LYS A 272 17.80 -3.28 -2.47
N ILE A 273 16.71 -2.53 -2.33
CA ILE A 273 16.30 -1.52 -3.31
C ILE A 273 17.28 -0.34 -3.31
N LYS A 274 17.74 0.16 -2.16
CA LYS A 274 18.76 1.23 -2.10
C LYS A 274 20.05 0.82 -2.82
N LYS A 275 20.50 -0.42 -2.61
CA LYS A 275 21.65 -0.99 -3.34
C LYS A 275 21.39 -1.08 -4.83
N MET A 276 20.19 -1.47 -5.25
CA MET A 276 19.77 -1.47 -6.66
C MET A 276 19.82 -0.06 -7.27
N LEU A 277 19.29 0.94 -6.58
CA LEU A 277 19.23 2.34 -7.04
C LEU A 277 20.63 2.96 -7.16
N SER A 278 21.52 2.64 -6.23
CA SER A 278 22.91 3.12 -6.20
C SER A 278 23.82 2.43 -7.22
N SER A 279 23.40 1.30 -7.81
CA SER A 279 24.22 0.54 -8.75
C SER A 279 24.33 1.21 -10.13
N ASN A 280 25.43 0.99 -10.84
CA ASN A 280 25.64 1.50 -12.21
C ASN A 280 24.85 0.74 -13.28
N ARG A 281 24.09 -0.32 -12.92
CA ARG A 281 23.27 -1.05 -13.88
C ARG A 281 22.02 -0.22 -14.20
N PRO A 282 21.82 0.17 -15.47
CA PRO A 282 20.75 1.09 -15.84
C PRO A 282 19.36 0.46 -15.71
N ASN A 283 19.22 -0.84 -16.01
CA ASN A 283 17.95 -1.54 -15.92
C ASN A 283 18.04 -2.64 -14.87
N GLN A 284 17.19 -2.57 -13.85
CA GLN A 284 17.09 -3.58 -12.79
C GLN A 284 15.65 -3.71 -12.32
N VAL A 285 15.28 -4.90 -11.89
CA VAL A 285 13.94 -5.23 -11.41
C VAL A 285 14.06 -5.97 -10.09
N TYR A 286 13.39 -5.46 -9.06
CA TYR A 286 13.21 -6.13 -7.78
C TYR A 286 11.75 -6.54 -7.62
N LYS A 287 11.47 -7.84 -7.58
CA LYS A 287 10.10 -8.35 -7.39
C LYS A 287 9.67 -8.13 -5.95
N LEU A 288 8.65 -7.31 -5.73
CA LEU A 288 8.07 -7.06 -4.40
C LEU A 288 7.13 -8.20 -4.01
N ASN A 289 6.31 -8.67 -4.95
CA ASN A 289 5.48 -9.86 -4.80
C ASN A 289 5.15 -10.46 -6.18
N LYS A 290 4.09 -11.28 -6.28
CA LYS A 290 3.64 -11.88 -7.55
C LYS A 290 3.08 -10.86 -8.55
N GLU A 291 2.56 -9.74 -8.06
CA GLU A 291 1.85 -8.74 -8.86
C GLU A 291 2.64 -7.45 -9.07
N TYR A 292 3.61 -7.11 -8.23
CA TYR A 292 4.30 -5.83 -8.26
C TYR A 292 5.81 -6.01 -8.26
N ALA A 293 6.47 -5.13 -9.01
CA ALA A 293 7.92 -5.00 -9.00
C ALA A 293 8.34 -3.54 -8.86
N PHE A 294 9.45 -3.34 -8.15
CA PHE A 294 10.19 -2.09 -8.15
C PHE A 294 11.17 -2.10 -9.33
N ILE A 295 11.06 -1.11 -10.21
CA ILE A 295 11.80 -1.04 -11.45
C ILE A 295 12.74 0.16 -11.39
N LYS A 296 14.02 -0.07 -11.70
CA LYS A 296 14.94 0.98 -12.12
C LYS A 296 15.08 0.91 -13.64
N ALA A 297 14.76 2.00 -14.31
CA ALA A 297 14.84 2.14 -15.75
C ALA A 297 15.65 3.39 -16.09
N TYR A 298 16.94 3.18 -16.34
CA TYR A 298 17.94 4.23 -16.57
C TYR A 298 17.98 5.25 -15.42
N ASP A 299 17.42 6.42 -15.67
CA ASP A 299 17.53 7.62 -14.85
C ASP A 299 16.31 7.77 -13.93
N VAL A 300 15.34 6.85 -14.00
CA VAL A 300 14.14 6.82 -13.16
C VAL A 300 13.93 5.48 -12.47
N ALA A 301 13.17 5.49 -11.38
CA ALA A 301 12.65 4.30 -10.73
C ALA A 301 11.22 4.48 -10.21
N TYR A 302 10.44 3.41 -10.24
CA TYR A 302 9.01 3.40 -9.93
C TYR A 302 8.53 1.99 -9.61
N ILE A 303 7.32 1.86 -9.06
CA ILE A 303 6.66 0.56 -8.86
C ILE A 303 5.65 0.34 -9.99
N LYS A 304 5.59 -0.88 -10.51
CA LYS A 304 4.65 -1.26 -11.56
C LYS A 304 4.00 -2.59 -11.26
N LYS A 305 2.71 -2.70 -11.61
CA LYS A 305 2.02 -3.98 -11.65
C LYS A 305 2.54 -4.83 -12.81
N MET A 306 3.12 -5.98 -12.48
CA MET A 306 3.56 -7.00 -13.41
C MET A 306 2.33 -7.62 -14.09
N SER A 307 2.31 -7.58 -15.42
CA SER A 307 1.33 -8.31 -16.22
C SER A 307 2.06 -9.37 -17.03
N PRO A 308 1.66 -10.66 -16.95
CA PRO A 308 2.26 -11.68 -17.80
C PRO A 308 1.87 -11.39 -19.25
N ILE A 309 2.87 -11.04 -20.07
CA ILE A 309 2.68 -10.90 -21.52
C ILE A 309 2.80 -12.29 -22.12
N LYS A 310 1.74 -12.75 -22.78
CA LYS A 310 1.82 -13.91 -23.66
C LYS A 310 2.35 -13.41 -25.00
N PRO A 311 3.48 -13.92 -25.51
CA PRO A 311 3.95 -13.55 -26.83
C PRO A 311 2.86 -13.86 -27.86
N VAL A 312 2.51 -12.87 -28.67
CA VAL A 312 1.51 -12.99 -29.74
C VAL A 312 2.27 -13.05 -31.05
N LYS A 313 1.86 -13.97 -31.93
CA LYS A 313 2.28 -14.04 -33.32
C LYS A 313 1.04 -14.31 -34.16
N PHE A 314 0.70 -13.36 -35.03
CA PHE A 314 -0.52 -13.42 -35.83
C PHE A 314 -0.18 -13.29 -37.31
N LYS A 315 -0.75 -14.18 -38.13
CA LYS A 315 -0.64 -14.12 -39.59
C LYS A 315 -1.55 -13.01 -40.10
N VAL A 316 -0.96 -11.96 -40.67
CA VAL A 316 -1.69 -10.79 -41.15
C VAL A 316 -2.55 -11.17 -42.36
N LYS A 317 -3.81 -10.72 -42.34
CA LYS A 317 -4.77 -10.79 -43.45
C LYS A 317 -5.14 -9.39 -43.90
N GLU A 318 -5.59 -9.27 -45.14
CA GLU A 318 -6.20 -8.03 -45.64
C GLU A 318 -7.41 -7.64 -44.78
N GLY A 319 -7.50 -6.37 -44.39
CA GLY A 319 -8.50 -5.84 -43.47
C GLY A 319 -8.04 -5.84 -42.00
N ASP A 320 -9.02 -5.90 -41.09
CA ASP A 320 -8.79 -5.81 -39.64
C ASP A 320 -8.35 -7.14 -39.03
N ASN A 321 -7.25 -7.10 -38.27
CA ASN A 321 -6.69 -8.25 -37.56
C ASN A 321 -6.77 -7.99 -36.05
N ASN A 322 -7.64 -8.72 -35.35
CA ASN A 322 -7.81 -8.61 -33.91
C ASN A 322 -6.69 -9.34 -33.14
N LEU A 323 -5.81 -8.58 -32.50
CA LEU A 323 -4.68 -9.10 -31.72
C LEU A 323 -5.12 -9.40 -30.28
N LEU A 324 -5.95 -10.44 -30.11
CA LEU A 324 -6.39 -10.96 -28.79
C LEU A 324 -6.92 -9.88 -27.82
N ASN A 325 -7.73 -8.94 -28.33
CA ASN A 325 -8.30 -7.81 -27.58
C ASN A 325 -7.26 -6.84 -26.97
N MET A 326 -6.02 -6.86 -27.46
CA MET A 326 -4.97 -5.91 -27.08
C MET A 326 -4.93 -4.73 -28.06
N ALA A 327 -4.99 -5.04 -29.35
CA ALA A 327 -4.93 -4.06 -30.43
C ALA A 327 -5.64 -4.58 -31.68
N ILE A 328 -6.03 -3.67 -32.56
CA ILE A 328 -6.50 -3.97 -33.91
C ILE A 328 -5.38 -3.55 -34.87
N PHE A 329 -4.92 -4.49 -35.67
CA PHE A 329 -3.95 -4.24 -36.74
C PHE A 329 -4.64 -4.31 -38.09
N THR A 330 -4.82 -3.16 -38.73
CA THR A 330 -5.45 -3.08 -40.06
C THR A 330 -4.36 -3.13 -41.11
N PHE A 331 -4.50 -3.99 -42.13
CA PHE A 331 -3.55 -4.16 -43.22
C PHE A 331 -4.24 -4.05 -44.58
N LEU A 332 -3.67 -3.27 -45.49
CA LEU A 332 -4.22 -2.99 -46.82
C LEU A 332 -3.14 -3.03 -47.90
N LEU A 333 -3.41 -3.72 -49.02
CA LEU A 333 -2.54 -3.79 -50.19
C LEU A 333 -2.75 -2.62 -51.18
N LYS A 334 -3.84 -1.86 -51.06
CA LYS A 334 -4.17 -0.72 -51.94
C LYS A 334 -4.62 0.51 -51.13
N SER A 335 -4.41 1.69 -51.71
CA SER A 335 -4.65 2.98 -51.03
C SER A 335 -6.09 3.47 -51.02
N GLU A 336 -7.01 2.78 -51.71
CA GLU A 336 -8.36 3.28 -52.01
C GLU A 336 -9.28 3.41 -50.78
N ALA A 337 -8.85 2.97 -49.59
CA ALA A 337 -9.60 3.01 -48.33
C ALA A 337 -8.94 3.86 -47.22
N ILE A 338 -8.02 4.78 -47.55
CA ILE A 338 -7.28 5.55 -46.54
C ILE A 338 -8.01 6.86 -46.21
N THR A 339 -8.65 6.93 -45.05
CA THR A 339 -9.28 8.15 -44.51
C THR A 339 -8.63 8.67 -43.21
N GLU A 340 -7.63 7.96 -42.64
CA GLU A 340 -6.86 8.35 -41.42
C GLU A 340 -5.40 7.83 -41.44
N ASP A 341 -4.61 8.10 -40.38
CA ASP A 341 -3.15 7.84 -40.17
C ASP A 341 -2.69 6.38 -40.38
N PHE A 342 -2.57 5.92 -41.63
CA PHE A 342 -1.92 4.66 -42.00
C PHE A 342 -0.41 4.84 -42.25
N THR A 343 0.39 3.88 -41.79
CA THR A 343 1.80 3.79 -42.15
C THR A 343 1.95 3.17 -43.53
N LYS A 344 2.47 3.94 -44.50
CA LYS A 344 2.88 3.44 -45.82
C LYS A 344 4.26 2.79 -45.74
N LEU A 345 4.41 1.63 -46.37
CA LEU A 345 5.68 0.93 -46.54
C LEU A 345 5.82 0.48 -48.01
N CYS A 346 6.93 0.83 -48.64
CA CYS A 346 7.22 0.49 -50.02
C CYS A 346 8.13 -0.75 -50.11
N TYR A 347 7.99 -1.54 -51.17
CA TYR A 347 8.79 -2.76 -51.36
C TYR A 347 8.89 -3.20 -52.82
N ASN A 348 9.99 -3.88 -53.16
CA ASN A 348 10.18 -4.56 -54.44
C ASN A 348 9.80 -6.04 -54.35
N LYS A 349 10.24 -6.71 -53.29
CA LYS A 349 9.97 -8.13 -53.04
C LYS A 349 9.75 -8.37 -51.55
N LEU A 350 8.66 -9.07 -51.20
CA LEU A 350 8.35 -9.51 -49.83
C LEU A 350 7.95 -10.99 -49.83
N ALA A 351 8.36 -11.73 -48.81
CA ALA A 351 7.92 -13.10 -48.62
C ALA A 351 6.61 -13.13 -47.83
N PHE A 352 5.49 -13.44 -48.49
CA PHE A 352 4.20 -13.63 -47.81
C PHE A 352 4.10 -15.04 -47.18
N PRO A 353 3.30 -15.21 -46.11
CA PRO A 353 2.48 -14.18 -45.46
C PRO A 353 3.29 -13.26 -44.53
N LEU A 354 2.70 -12.10 -44.22
CA LEU A 354 3.25 -11.21 -43.20
C LEU A 354 2.81 -11.65 -41.80
N TRP A 355 3.62 -11.34 -40.81
CA TRP A 355 3.42 -11.68 -39.42
C TRP A 355 3.52 -10.44 -38.55
N ILE A 356 2.50 -10.19 -37.73
CA ILE A 356 2.55 -9.20 -36.66
C ILE A 356 2.77 -9.94 -35.34
N ARG A 357 3.87 -9.64 -34.67
CA ARG A 357 4.30 -10.33 -33.45
C ARG A 357 4.95 -9.40 -32.46
N HIS A 358 5.21 -9.89 -31.25
CA HIS A 358 6.12 -9.21 -30.34
C HIS A 358 7.59 -9.41 -30.74
N ARG A 359 8.45 -8.50 -30.25
CA ARG A 359 9.91 -8.59 -30.39
C ARG A 359 10.43 -9.94 -29.91
N GLU A 360 11.34 -10.53 -30.68
CA GLU A 360 12.08 -11.74 -30.34
C GLU A 360 13.58 -11.43 -30.18
N ASP A 361 14.29 -12.28 -29.44
CA ASP A 361 15.74 -12.13 -29.30
C ASP A 361 16.44 -12.64 -30.56
N GLY A 362 17.17 -11.75 -31.23
CA GLY A 362 17.84 -12.04 -32.50
C GLY A 362 17.42 -11.11 -33.63
N ASP A 363 16.26 -10.46 -33.50
CA ASP A 363 15.70 -9.53 -34.50
C ASP A 363 16.74 -8.56 -35.06
N LEU A 364 16.88 -8.56 -36.39
CA LEU A 364 17.88 -7.82 -37.14
C LEU A 364 17.20 -6.81 -38.07
N LEU A 365 17.58 -5.54 -37.93
CA LEU A 365 17.07 -4.44 -38.75
C LEU A 365 18.03 -4.19 -39.92
N ALA A 366 17.48 -3.78 -41.06
CA ALA A 366 18.24 -3.46 -42.26
C ALA A 366 18.27 -1.93 -42.48
N PHE A 367 19.43 -1.42 -42.81
CA PHE A 367 19.66 -0.02 -43.15
C PHE A 367 20.51 0.04 -44.42
N ASP A 368 20.54 1.18 -45.10
CA ASP A 368 21.33 1.35 -46.31
C ASP A 368 22.84 1.13 -46.08
N TYR A 369 23.29 1.33 -44.84
CA TYR A 369 24.67 1.13 -44.40
C TYR A 369 24.94 -0.25 -43.76
N GLY A 370 23.98 -1.19 -43.82
CA GLY A 370 24.12 -2.55 -43.30
C GLY A 370 23.08 -2.92 -42.25
N HIS A 371 23.43 -3.80 -41.30
CA HIS A 371 22.47 -4.36 -40.35
C HIS A 371 22.75 -3.97 -38.89
N LYS A 372 21.68 -3.78 -38.11
CA LYS A 372 21.76 -3.52 -36.66
C LYS A 372 20.75 -4.38 -35.91
N LYS A 373 21.20 -5.05 -34.84
CA LYS A 373 20.28 -5.80 -33.96
C LYS A 373 19.26 -4.84 -33.33
N LEU A 374 17.98 -5.20 -33.34
CA LEU A 374 16.91 -4.42 -32.70
C LEU A 374 17.22 -4.18 -31.22
N LYS A 375 17.79 -5.17 -30.52
CA LYS A 375 18.28 -5.02 -29.14
C LYS A 375 19.22 -3.82 -28.97
N LYS A 376 20.15 -3.59 -29.92
CA LYS A 376 21.13 -2.49 -29.85
C LYS A 376 20.43 -1.15 -30.05
N LEU A 377 19.54 -1.05 -31.04
CA LEU A 377 18.74 0.15 -31.27
C LEU A 377 17.96 0.55 -30.01
N LEU A 378 17.27 -0.39 -29.36
CA LEU A 378 16.48 -0.11 -28.15
C LEU A 378 17.32 0.27 -26.93
N ILE A 379 18.58 -0.17 -26.86
CA ILE A 379 19.53 0.28 -25.83
C ILE A 379 19.96 1.72 -26.10
N ASP A 380 20.32 2.04 -27.35
CA ASP A 380 20.77 3.37 -27.74
C ASP A 380 19.67 4.42 -27.52
N LEU A 381 18.41 4.06 -27.80
CA LEU A 381 17.22 4.88 -27.53
C LEU A 381 16.79 4.93 -26.05
N LYS A 382 17.54 4.27 -25.15
CA LYS A 382 17.22 4.14 -23.72
C LYS A 382 15.81 3.61 -23.42
N ILE A 383 15.27 2.72 -24.25
CA ILE A 383 13.92 2.16 -24.03
C ILE A 383 13.94 1.22 -22.80
N PRO A 384 13.03 1.35 -21.82
CA PRO A 384 12.98 0.47 -20.64
C PRO A 384 12.83 -1.00 -21.02
N TYR A 385 13.56 -1.89 -20.33
CA TYR A 385 13.59 -3.33 -20.66
C TYR A 385 12.20 -3.98 -20.76
N GLU A 386 11.29 -3.64 -19.86
CA GLU A 386 9.93 -4.18 -19.84
C GLU A 386 9.08 -3.71 -21.04
N GLU A 387 9.34 -2.52 -21.58
CA GLU A 387 8.66 -2.04 -22.79
C GLU A 387 9.17 -2.75 -24.04
N ARG A 388 10.46 -3.09 -24.09
CA ARG A 388 11.07 -3.74 -25.26
C ARG A 388 10.39 -5.05 -25.63
N LYS A 389 9.92 -5.82 -24.64
CA LYS A 389 9.23 -7.10 -24.87
C LYS A 389 7.83 -6.93 -25.46
N ASN A 390 7.22 -5.77 -25.29
CA ASN A 390 5.84 -5.51 -25.70
C ASN A 390 5.74 -4.87 -27.08
N LEU A 391 6.87 -4.48 -27.67
CA LEU A 391 6.88 -3.82 -28.97
C LEU A 391 6.33 -4.75 -30.04
N TRP A 392 5.40 -4.22 -30.82
CA TRP A 392 4.92 -4.88 -32.02
C TRP A 392 5.96 -4.79 -33.14
N VAL A 393 6.10 -5.89 -33.86
CA VAL A 393 7.04 -6.09 -34.95
C VAL A 393 6.29 -6.71 -36.12
N LEU A 394 6.35 -6.05 -37.27
CA LEU A 394 5.86 -6.60 -38.54
C LEU A 394 7.06 -7.24 -39.25
N SER A 395 6.96 -8.53 -39.56
CA SER A 395 7.96 -9.27 -40.33
C SER A 395 7.33 -10.00 -41.51
N ASP A 396 8.15 -10.31 -42.50
CA ASP A 396 7.75 -11.21 -43.58
C ASP A 396 7.98 -12.69 -43.19
N ASN A 397 7.75 -13.61 -44.12
CA ASN A 397 7.89 -15.05 -43.89
C ASN A 397 9.35 -15.54 -43.82
N ASN A 398 10.32 -14.70 -44.16
CA ASN A 398 11.75 -14.96 -44.01
C ASN A 398 12.32 -14.28 -42.76
N ASP A 399 11.46 -13.84 -41.84
CA ASP A 399 11.79 -13.07 -40.63
C ASP A 399 12.50 -11.73 -40.93
N GLN A 400 12.35 -11.18 -42.14
CA GLN A 400 12.82 -9.84 -42.45
C GLN A 400 11.92 -8.82 -41.74
N ILE A 401 12.52 -7.98 -40.89
CA ILE A 401 11.78 -6.95 -40.15
C ILE A 401 11.41 -5.78 -41.07
N LEU A 402 10.11 -5.54 -41.18
CA LEU A 402 9.52 -4.48 -42.00
C LEU A 402 9.25 -3.23 -41.17
N TRP A 403 8.81 -3.41 -39.92
CA TRP A 403 8.48 -2.32 -39.02
C TRP A 403 8.57 -2.75 -37.56
N VAL A 404 8.94 -1.82 -36.69
CA VAL A 404 8.88 -1.94 -35.23
C VAL A 404 8.14 -0.73 -34.71
N GLU A 405 7.14 -0.99 -33.88
CA GLU A 405 6.27 0.02 -33.29
C GLU A 405 7.03 1.25 -32.79
N LYS A 406 6.67 2.44 -33.29
CA LYS A 406 7.24 3.76 -32.94
C LYS A 406 8.73 3.97 -33.27
N TYR A 407 9.53 2.92 -33.47
CA TYR A 407 10.99 3.03 -33.47
C TYR A 407 11.66 2.77 -34.81
N TYR A 408 11.02 2.03 -35.73
CA TYR A 408 11.68 1.66 -36.98
C TYR A 408 10.68 1.35 -38.09
N ARG A 409 10.94 1.87 -39.28
CA ARG A 409 10.32 1.45 -40.54
C ARG A 409 11.43 1.15 -41.53
N ASN A 410 11.41 -0.04 -42.12
CA ASN A 410 12.44 -0.46 -43.05
C ASN A 410 12.31 0.33 -44.37
N GLN A 411 13.38 1.05 -44.75
CA GLN A 411 13.43 1.85 -45.97
C GLN A 411 14.18 1.13 -47.11
N THR A 412 14.83 0.00 -46.84
CA THR A 412 15.66 -0.74 -47.80
C THR A 412 14.87 -1.73 -48.66
N LEU A 413 13.55 -1.77 -48.51
CA LEU A 413 12.69 -2.80 -49.12
C LEU A 413 12.40 -2.53 -50.60
N GLY A 414 12.61 -1.29 -51.06
CA GLY A 414 12.34 -0.84 -52.43
C GLY A 414 11.17 0.13 -52.55
N ASP A 415 10.79 0.44 -53.78
CA ASP A 415 9.88 1.53 -54.15
C ASP A 415 8.78 1.14 -55.17
N THR A 416 8.80 -0.08 -55.72
CA THR A 416 7.88 -0.46 -56.82
C THR A 416 6.44 -0.73 -56.37
N ASN A 417 6.25 -1.34 -55.20
CA ASN A 417 4.94 -1.64 -54.63
C ASN A 417 4.77 -0.91 -53.29
N SER A 418 3.52 -0.80 -52.81
CA SER A 418 3.23 -0.20 -51.50
C SER A 418 2.18 -1.01 -50.76
N LEU A 419 2.34 -1.10 -49.45
CA LEU A 419 1.34 -1.60 -48.51
C LEU A 419 1.10 -0.56 -47.42
N TYR A 420 -0.05 -0.66 -46.77
CA TYR A 420 -0.49 0.27 -45.73
C TYR A 420 -0.93 -0.53 -44.51
N PHE A 421 -0.56 -0.05 -43.33
CA PHE A 421 -1.02 -0.66 -42.10
C PHE A 421 -1.22 0.35 -40.98
N GLN A 422 -2.04 -0.01 -39.99
CA GLN A 422 -2.30 0.79 -38.82
C GLN A 422 -2.45 -0.12 -37.60
N LEU A 423 -1.88 0.30 -36.47
CA LEU A 423 -2.07 -0.38 -35.18
C LEU A 423 -2.85 0.57 -34.25
N LYS A 424 -4.09 0.19 -33.90
CA LYS A 424 -4.91 0.89 -32.90
C LYS A 424 -4.96 0.05 -31.63
N GLU A 425 -4.42 0.53 -30.52
CA GLU A 425 -4.58 -0.14 -29.23
C GLU A 425 -6.03 -0.04 -28.75
N VAL A 426 -6.59 -1.15 -28.30
CA VAL A 426 -7.93 -1.16 -27.69
C VAL A 426 -7.76 -0.65 -26.27
N LYS A 427 -8.15 0.62 -26.01
CA LYS A 427 -8.17 1.14 -24.63
C LYS A 427 -9.00 0.19 -23.77
N LYS A 428 -8.36 -0.48 -22.81
CA LYS A 428 -9.09 -1.14 -21.74
C LYS A 428 -9.87 -0.05 -21.02
N HIS A 429 -11.20 -0.14 -21.05
CA HIS A 429 -12.00 0.56 -20.04
C HIS A 429 -11.49 0.11 -18.66
N ALA A 430 -11.28 1.11 -17.81
CA ALA A 430 -10.62 1.06 -16.51
C ALA A 430 -11.17 -0.02 -15.57
#